data_AF-A0A8T4BK71-F1
#
_entry.id   AF-A0A8T4BK71-F1
#
_cell.length_a   1.000
_cell.length_b   1.000
_cell.length_c   1.000
_cell.angle_alpha   90.00
_cell.angle_beta   90.00
_cell.angle_gamma   90.00
#
_symmetry.space_group_name_H-M   'P 1'
#
loop_
_entity.id
_entity.type
_entity.pdbx_description
1 polymer ?
#
loop_
_entity_poly.entity_id
_entity_poly.type
_entity_poly.pdbx_seq_one_letter_code
_entity_poly.pdbx_strand_id
1 'polypeptide(L)'
;MPLLFPIETGNRETISKLFIACKFAEKGYVSYIGTKIHIFNIIKYLKQPVYFDKGYHQGVSERIHNKIKEQNGIIVSLDEEIGVDLNDFSTLSKRFPEKAIKIFDLIFLWGTKQDKYLRERRNNYNPKKVFVTGHPRFELLRDKYQSLYSSMVEDIKSKYGKYILINTNFGFGNNLLGDDFVIKNYLDRVPNIKEHIQYEKCQLNHFIELIKDLQNFFKMNIVIRPHPEEDNYTYIEKLNKYNNVFIKYEKSAIPWILGCEVMIHHSCTTALEAVMLEKTPISYIKDVDEKLIPWIPLKISLKFSKSLEIIELIEKGKYKNVNSTKNNRQILSDYFSFFNNTTDQIIEECDKLFKTKDYQNHQQLRGLLYYSIKSKSKVIIKRLLKYLYKSNDNKLGSQKRKGFDINTINNLLYELKKNKFIDRDIKINAINELLFKVYK
;
A
#
# COMPACT_ATOMS: atom_id res chain seq x y z
N MET A 1 -25.19 9.11 2.83
CA MET A 1 -24.35 8.27 3.71
C MET A 1 -22.92 8.79 3.73
N PRO A 2 -22.25 8.89 4.90
CA PRO A 2 -20.84 9.27 4.99
C PRO A 2 -19.94 8.04 4.76
N LEU A 3 -19.04 8.12 3.78
CA LEU A 3 -18.08 7.06 3.44
C LEU A 3 -16.76 7.30 4.17
N LEU A 4 -16.18 6.28 4.79
CA LEU A 4 -15.00 6.38 5.65
C LEU A 4 -13.84 5.57 5.06
N PHE A 5 -12.77 6.26 4.68
CA PHE A 5 -11.55 5.70 4.12
C PHE A 5 -10.37 5.90 5.08
N PRO A 6 -10.03 4.89 5.90
CA PRO A 6 -8.86 4.94 6.77
C PRO A 6 -7.56 4.83 5.96
N ILE A 7 -6.57 5.64 6.33
CA ILE A 7 -5.18 5.57 5.84
C ILE A 7 -4.30 4.98 6.93
N GLU A 8 -3.57 3.92 6.60
CA GLU A 8 -2.49 3.37 7.41
C GLU A 8 -1.11 3.85 6.92
N THR A 9 -0.84 3.73 5.63
CA THR A 9 0.43 4.10 5.01
C THR A 9 0.21 5.14 3.91
N GLY A 10 0.52 6.41 4.18
CA GLY A 10 0.22 7.54 3.28
C GLY A 10 0.81 7.36 1.87
N ASN A 11 2.11 7.12 1.78
CA ASN A 11 2.80 6.90 0.50
C ASN A 11 2.27 5.72 -0.35
N ARG A 12 1.46 4.82 0.22
CA ARG A 12 0.90 3.64 -0.47
C ARG A 12 -0.59 3.80 -0.79
N GLU A 13 -1.34 4.46 0.09
CA GLU A 13 -2.81 4.42 0.08
C GLU A 13 -3.44 5.77 -0.33
N THR A 14 -2.76 6.90 -0.15
CA THR A 14 -3.37 8.23 -0.32
C THR A 14 -3.98 8.43 -1.72
N ILE A 15 -3.27 8.05 -2.77
CA ILE A 15 -3.71 8.28 -4.16
C ILE A 15 -4.97 7.47 -4.47
N SER A 16 -4.97 6.17 -4.17
CA SER A 16 -6.09 5.27 -4.47
C SER A 16 -7.33 5.60 -3.65
N LYS A 17 -7.17 5.89 -2.35
CA LYS A 17 -8.28 6.29 -1.47
C LYS A 17 -8.86 7.65 -1.86
N LEU A 18 -8.02 8.60 -2.29
CA LEU A 18 -8.49 9.89 -2.78
C LEU A 18 -9.26 9.73 -4.10
N PHE A 19 -8.74 8.92 -5.02
CA PHE A 19 -9.38 8.68 -6.32
C PHE A 19 -10.78 8.09 -6.14
N ILE A 20 -10.92 6.98 -5.41
CA ILE A 20 -12.24 6.36 -5.19
C ILE A 20 -13.19 7.27 -4.41
N ALA A 21 -12.68 8.06 -3.45
CA ALA A 21 -13.51 9.03 -2.72
C ALA A 21 -14.05 10.14 -3.64
N CYS A 22 -13.24 10.61 -4.61
CA CYS A 22 -13.69 11.57 -5.62
C CYS A 22 -14.75 10.94 -6.53
N LYS A 23 -14.54 9.69 -6.96
CA LYS A 23 -15.52 8.95 -7.78
C LYS A 23 -16.85 8.71 -7.07
N PHE A 24 -16.84 8.46 -5.77
CA PHE A 24 -18.07 8.45 -4.97
C PHE A 24 -18.71 9.85 -4.86
N ALA A 25 -17.90 10.92 -4.79
CA ALA A 25 -18.42 12.28 -4.77
C ALA A 25 -19.10 12.68 -6.09
N GLU A 26 -18.63 12.17 -7.24
CA GLU A 26 -19.32 12.31 -8.54
C GLU A 26 -20.73 11.71 -8.53
N LYS A 27 -20.96 10.68 -7.69
CA LYS A 27 -22.29 10.07 -7.44
C LYS A 27 -23.08 10.77 -6.33
N GLY A 28 -22.60 11.88 -5.79
CA GLY A 28 -23.27 12.67 -4.74
C GLY A 28 -23.01 12.19 -3.31
N TYR A 29 -22.09 11.24 -3.09
CA TYR A 29 -21.72 10.81 -1.74
C TYR A 29 -20.68 11.74 -1.11
N VAL A 30 -20.63 11.75 0.23
CA VAL A 30 -19.62 12.48 0.99
C VAL A 30 -18.64 11.47 1.58
N SER A 31 -17.36 11.66 1.29
CA SER A 31 -16.28 10.79 1.76
C SER A 31 -15.40 11.50 2.79
N TYR A 32 -14.90 10.75 3.76
CA TYR A 32 -13.93 11.19 4.75
C TYR A 32 -12.69 10.32 4.66
N ILE A 33 -11.55 10.94 4.35
CA ILE A 33 -10.25 10.29 4.27
C ILE A 33 -9.41 10.77 5.44
N GLY A 34 -8.89 9.85 6.24
CA GLY A 34 -8.16 10.21 7.45
C GLY A 34 -7.34 9.06 8.00
N THR A 35 -6.43 9.34 8.94
CA THR A 35 -5.73 8.24 9.61
C THR A 35 -6.72 7.40 10.44
N LYS A 36 -6.36 6.13 10.71
CA LYS A 36 -7.16 5.20 11.53
C LYS A 36 -7.80 5.84 12.77
N ILE A 37 -7.01 6.63 13.51
CA ILE A 37 -7.46 7.29 14.75
C ILE A 37 -8.50 8.38 14.46
N HIS A 38 -8.31 9.18 13.41
CA HIS A 38 -9.26 10.26 13.09
C HIS A 38 -10.57 9.70 12.57
N ILE A 39 -10.52 8.69 11.69
CA ILE A 39 -11.71 7.96 11.25
C ILE A 39 -12.45 7.36 12.44
N PHE A 40 -11.77 6.64 13.32
CA PHE A 40 -12.39 6.05 14.52
C PHE A 40 -13.09 7.09 15.41
N ASN A 41 -12.49 8.27 15.56
CA ASN A 41 -13.02 9.33 16.42
C ASN A 41 -14.27 10.01 15.86
N ILE A 42 -14.43 10.06 14.52
CA ILE A 42 -15.59 10.70 13.92
C ILE A 42 -16.83 9.80 13.84
N ILE A 43 -16.67 8.47 13.92
CA ILE A 43 -17.79 7.50 13.78
C ILE A 43 -18.99 7.88 14.64
N LYS A 44 -18.78 8.25 15.92
CA LYS A 44 -19.86 8.59 16.85
C LYS A 44 -20.66 9.86 16.50
N TYR A 45 -20.20 10.65 15.54
CA TYR A 45 -20.89 11.85 15.06
C TYR A 45 -21.63 11.60 13.73
N LEU A 46 -21.59 10.37 13.23
CA LEU A 46 -22.12 9.98 11.93
C LEU A 46 -23.27 8.98 12.13
N LYS A 47 -24.34 9.12 11.35
CA LYS A 47 -25.41 8.11 11.26
C LYS A 47 -25.20 7.28 10.00
N GLN A 48 -25.36 5.96 10.14
CA GLN A 48 -25.25 4.98 9.06
C GLN A 48 -23.97 5.16 8.20
N PRO A 49 -22.77 5.24 8.81
CA PRO A 49 -21.52 5.37 8.05
C PRO A 49 -21.22 4.10 7.26
N VAL A 50 -20.55 4.26 6.12
CA VAL A 50 -19.94 3.14 5.40
C VAL A 50 -18.45 3.15 5.69
N TYR A 51 -17.92 2.07 6.25
CA TYR A 51 -16.52 1.94 6.57
C TYR A 51 -15.83 0.98 5.61
N PHE A 52 -14.86 1.49 4.86
CA PHE A 52 -14.00 0.70 3.97
C PHE A 52 -12.83 0.16 4.76
N ASP A 53 -12.97 -1.06 5.25
CA ASP A 53 -11.94 -1.76 6.02
C ASP A 53 -10.74 -2.08 5.12
N LYS A 54 -9.59 -1.51 5.46
CA LYS A 54 -8.30 -1.67 4.78
C LYS A 54 -7.61 -3.02 5.04
N GLY A 55 -8.20 -3.87 5.86
CA GLY A 55 -7.75 -5.21 6.12
C GLY A 55 -7.93 -5.66 7.56
N TYR A 56 -8.64 -6.78 7.71
CA TYR A 56 -9.08 -7.30 8.98
C TYR A 56 -7.93 -7.89 9.78
N HIS A 57 -7.85 -7.49 11.05
CA HIS A 57 -6.90 -8.03 12.02
C HIS A 57 -7.68 -8.44 13.27
N GLN A 58 -7.65 -9.73 13.57
CA GLN A 58 -8.29 -10.30 14.76
C GLN A 58 -7.81 -9.61 16.04
N GLY A 59 -8.76 -9.20 16.88
CA GLY A 59 -8.51 -8.49 18.14
C GLY A 59 -8.34 -6.98 17.98
N VAL A 60 -8.25 -6.47 16.75
CA VAL A 60 -8.05 -5.04 16.46
C VAL A 60 -9.23 -4.46 15.68
N SER A 61 -9.65 -5.12 14.61
CA SER A 61 -10.70 -4.62 13.71
C SER A 61 -12.09 -4.66 14.35
N GLU A 62 -12.36 -5.61 15.25
CA GLU A 62 -13.67 -5.77 15.89
C GLU A 62 -14.10 -4.50 16.63
N ARG A 63 -13.16 -3.78 17.24
CA ARG A 63 -13.47 -2.53 17.97
C ARG A 63 -14.06 -1.46 17.05
N ILE A 64 -13.54 -1.31 15.84
CA ILE A 64 -14.08 -0.34 14.89
C ILE A 64 -15.35 -0.87 14.24
N HIS A 65 -15.42 -2.16 13.93
CA HIS A 65 -16.62 -2.80 13.37
C HIS A 65 -17.83 -2.66 14.29
N ASN A 66 -17.67 -2.92 15.59
CA ASN A 66 -18.74 -2.77 16.58
C ASN A 66 -19.27 -1.34 16.61
N LYS A 67 -18.38 -0.32 16.60
CA LYS A 67 -18.80 1.08 16.54
C LYS A 67 -19.53 1.46 15.26
N ILE A 68 -19.14 0.89 14.12
CA ILE A 68 -19.85 1.11 12.87
C ILE A 68 -21.26 0.49 12.97
N LYS A 69 -21.38 -0.73 13.50
CA LYS A 69 -22.67 -1.39 13.69
C LYS A 69 -23.57 -0.69 14.72
N GLU A 70 -23.01 -0.13 15.81
CA GLU A 70 -23.74 0.74 16.76
C GLU A 70 -24.36 1.97 16.08
N GLN A 71 -23.78 2.44 14.97
CA GLN A 71 -24.32 3.54 14.17
C GLN A 71 -25.20 3.07 13.00
N ASN A 72 -25.64 1.80 13.01
CA ASN A 72 -26.35 1.14 11.90
C ASN A 72 -25.59 1.24 10.57
N GLY A 73 -24.27 1.19 10.63
CA GLY A 73 -23.38 1.36 9.49
C GLY A 73 -23.09 0.08 8.71
N ILE A 74 -22.49 0.30 7.53
CA ILE A 74 -22.07 -0.74 6.59
C ILE A 74 -20.57 -0.92 6.69
N ILE A 75 -20.10 -2.16 6.61
CA ILE A 75 -18.68 -2.51 6.61
C ILE A 75 -18.34 -3.18 5.28
N VAL A 76 -17.46 -2.55 4.52
CA VAL A 76 -16.99 -3.01 3.22
C VAL A 76 -15.53 -3.44 3.36
N SER A 77 -15.17 -4.64 2.90
CA SER A 77 -13.77 -5.05 2.82
C SER A 77 -13.14 -4.53 1.53
N LEU A 78 -12.11 -3.71 1.68
CA LEU A 78 -11.23 -3.22 0.62
C LEU A 78 -9.79 -3.32 1.12
N ASP A 79 -9.32 -4.57 1.27
CA ASP A 79 -8.05 -4.89 1.93
C ASP A 79 -6.83 -4.51 1.07
N GLU A 80 -5.85 -3.86 1.69
CA GLU A 80 -4.64 -3.33 1.05
C GLU A 80 -3.52 -4.36 0.86
N GLU A 81 -3.63 -5.56 1.43
CA GLU A 81 -2.55 -6.57 1.55
C GLU A 81 -2.92 -8.00 1.10
N ILE A 82 -4.15 -8.29 0.67
CA ILE A 82 -4.69 -9.67 0.54
C ILE A 82 -4.23 -10.53 -0.64
N GLY A 83 -3.43 -10.02 -1.59
CA GLY A 83 -3.13 -10.79 -2.81
C GLY A 83 -1.69 -11.18 -3.06
N VAL A 84 -0.75 -10.88 -2.16
CA VAL A 84 0.60 -11.46 -2.21
C VAL A 84 0.80 -12.31 -0.97
N ASP A 85 0.84 -13.62 -1.18
CA ASP A 85 0.82 -14.61 -0.11
C ASP A 85 1.86 -15.70 -0.37
N LEU A 86 2.05 -16.55 0.62
CA LEU A 86 2.69 -17.85 0.44
C LEU A 86 1.79 -18.76 -0.41
N ASN A 87 2.34 -19.87 -0.89
CA ASN A 87 1.61 -20.83 -1.74
C ASN A 87 0.35 -21.41 -1.08
N ASP A 88 0.24 -21.34 0.24
CA ASP A 88 -0.83 -21.95 1.05
C ASP A 88 -2.01 -21.00 1.35
N PHE A 89 -1.95 -19.74 0.91
CA PHE A 89 -2.92 -18.69 1.22
C PHE A 89 -3.13 -18.45 2.73
N SER A 90 -2.11 -18.69 3.54
CA SER A 90 -2.19 -18.53 5.00
C SER A 90 -2.47 -17.09 5.43
N THR A 91 -1.96 -16.08 4.70
CA THR A 91 -2.24 -14.67 4.97
C THR A 91 -3.70 -14.34 4.66
N LEU A 92 -4.19 -14.77 3.50
CA LEU A 92 -5.59 -14.62 3.11
C LEU A 92 -6.52 -15.26 4.15
N SER A 93 -6.15 -16.44 4.64
CA SER A 93 -6.91 -17.15 5.67
C SER A 93 -7.03 -16.35 6.98
N LYS A 94 -5.94 -15.70 7.41
CA LYS A 94 -5.91 -14.84 8.60
C LYS A 94 -6.68 -13.52 8.41
N ARG A 95 -6.73 -12.99 7.17
CA ARG A 95 -7.50 -11.78 6.82
C ARG A 95 -8.99 -12.04 6.69
N PHE A 96 -9.39 -13.24 6.27
CA PHE A 96 -10.80 -13.60 6.14
C PHE A 96 -11.15 -14.85 6.95
N PRO A 97 -11.08 -14.83 8.29
CA PRO A 97 -11.68 -15.89 9.09
C PRO A 97 -13.21 -15.85 8.98
N GLU A 98 -13.88 -16.94 9.35
CA GLU A 98 -15.36 -17.07 9.30
C GLU A 98 -16.09 -15.87 9.90
N LYS A 99 -15.64 -15.43 11.07
CA LYS A 99 -16.22 -14.27 11.75
C LYS A 99 -16.12 -12.98 10.93
N ALA A 100 -15.00 -12.77 10.22
CA ALA A 100 -14.80 -11.56 9.43
C ALA A 100 -15.72 -11.57 8.20
N ILE A 101 -15.82 -12.70 7.50
CA ILE A 101 -16.71 -12.86 6.33
C ILE A 101 -18.16 -12.58 6.70
N LYS A 102 -18.59 -13.06 7.88
CA LYS A 102 -19.96 -12.81 8.38
C LYS A 102 -20.24 -11.32 8.66
N ILE A 103 -19.23 -10.57 9.10
CA ILE A 103 -19.36 -9.15 9.49
C ILE A 103 -19.45 -8.22 8.27
N PHE A 104 -18.74 -8.56 7.18
CA PHE A 104 -18.71 -7.73 5.99
C PHE A 104 -20.04 -7.75 5.23
N ASP A 105 -20.49 -6.56 4.82
CA ASP A 105 -21.66 -6.37 3.98
C ASP A 105 -21.30 -6.55 2.49
N LEU A 106 -20.11 -6.10 2.10
CA LEU A 106 -19.49 -6.34 0.79
C LEU A 106 -18.01 -6.71 0.97
N ILE A 107 -17.50 -7.60 0.13
CA ILE A 107 -16.11 -8.01 0.08
C ILE A 107 -15.60 -7.87 -1.35
N PHE A 108 -14.60 -7.01 -1.56
CA PHE A 108 -13.93 -6.85 -2.85
C PHE A 108 -12.59 -7.57 -2.83
N LEU A 109 -12.47 -8.60 -3.66
CA LEU A 109 -11.26 -9.40 -3.80
C LEU A 109 -10.43 -8.94 -5.00
N TRP A 110 -9.11 -9.11 -4.87
CA TRP A 110 -8.17 -8.75 -5.92
C TRP A 110 -8.27 -9.68 -7.12
N GLY A 111 -8.61 -10.96 -6.97
CA GLY A 111 -8.62 -11.91 -8.07
C GLY A 111 -9.49 -13.15 -7.84
N THR A 112 -9.63 -13.95 -8.90
CA THR A 112 -10.44 -15.18 -8.91
C THR A 112 -9.82 -16.29 -8.08
N LYS A 113 -8.49 -16.27 -7.89
CA LYS A 113 -7.78 -17.25 -7.07
C LYS A 113 -8.14 -17.12 -5.59
N GLN A 114 -8.23 -15.88 -5.09
CA GLN A 114 -8.70 -15.61 -3.72
C GLN A 114 -10.17 -15.98 -3.57
N ASP A 115 -11.02 -15.67 -4.56
CA ASP A 115 -12.44 -16.06 -4.53
C ASP A 115 -12.62 -17.57 -4.45
N LYS A 116 -11.94 -18.32 -5.33
CA LYS A 116 -11.97 -19.78 -5.33
C LYS A 116 -11.55 -20.34 -3.98
N TYR A 117 -10.44 -19.84 -3.42
CA TYR A 117 -9.95 -20.29 -2.12
C TYR A 117 -10.97 -20.07 -1.00
N LEU A 118 -11.56 -18.87 -0.91
CA LEU A 118 -12.53 -18.53 0.12
C LEU A 118 -13.82 -19.31 -0.05
N ARG A 119 -14.33 -19.46 -1.28
CA ARG A 119 -15.52 -20.24 -1.60
C ARG A 119 -15.41 -21.70 -1.16
N GLU A 120 -14.24 -22.31 -1.35
CA GLU A 120 -13.98 -23.71 -0.99
C GLU A 120 -13.78 -23.94 0.52
N ARG A 121 -13.33 -22.91 1.27
CA ARG A 121 -12.87 -23.07 2.66
C ARG A 121 -13.64 -22.25 3.69
N ARG A 122 -14.71 -21.56 3.29
CA ARG A 122 -15.48 -20.69 4.20
C ARG A 122 -16.94 -21.01 4.16
N ASN A 123 -17.45 -21.49 5.29
CA ASN A 123 -18.84 -21.87 5.48
C ASN A 123 -19.78 -20.67 5.35
N ASN A 124 -19.35 -19.47 5.78
CA ASN A 124 -20.13 -18.24 5.65
C ASN A 124 -19.91 -17.49 4.33
N TYR A 125 -19.23 -18.09 3.34
CA TYR A 125 -19.06 -17.47 2.03
C TYR A 125 -20.43 -17.20 1.38
N ASN A 126 -20.62 -15.98 0.88
CA ASN A 126 -21.85 -15.59 0.20
C ASN A 126 -21.54 -14.92 -1.15
N PRO A 127 -21.85 -15.57 -2.29
CA PRO A 127 -21.56 -15.02 -3.61
C PRO A 127 -22.32 -13.72 -3.91
N LYS A 128 -23.38 -13.38 -3.16
CA LYS A 128 -24.08 -12.10 -3.30
C LYS A 128 -23.36 -10.93 -2.63
N LYS A 129 -22.32 -11.21 -1.82
CA LYS A 129 -21.54 -10.20 -1.08
C LYS A 129 -20.09 -10.13 -1.52
N VAL A 130 -19.59 -11.15 -2.22
CA VAL A 130 -18.18 -11.27 -2.60
C VAL A 130 -18.03 -11.00 -4.09
N PHE A 131 -17.19 -10.01 -4.43
CA PHE A 131 -16.99 -9.55 -5.79
C PHE A 131 -15.50 -9.54 -6.15
N VAL A 132 -15.16 -10.12 -7.29
CA VAL A 132 -13.80 -10.08 -7.86
C VAL A 132 -13.69 -8.85 -8.76
N THR A 133 -13.03 -7.81 -8.26
CA THR A 133 -12.95 -6.50 -8.95
C THR A 133 -11.52 -6.05 -9.22
N GLY A 134 -10.55 -6.55 -8.45
CA GLY A 134 -9.19 -6.01 -8.40
C GLY A 134 -9.01 -5.05 -7.22
N HIS A 135 -8.06 -4.12 -7.34
CA HIS A 135 -7.90 -3.06 -6.35
C HIS A 135 -7.61 -1.69 -7.00
N PRO A 136 -8.24 -0.58 -6.57
CA PRO A 136 -8.01 0.75 -7.15
C PRO A 136 -6.53 1.17 -7.15
N ARG A 137 -5.75 0.71 -6.16
CA ARG A 137 -4.28 0.92 -6.11
C ARG A 137 -3.57 0.40 -7.37
N PHE A 138 -3.94 -0.79 -7.83
CA PHE A 138 -3.34 -1.38 -9.03
C PHE A 138 -3.95 -0.78 -10.29
N GLU A 139 -5.25 -0.49 -10.27
CA GLU A 139 -5.91 0.16 -11.41
C GLU A 139 -5.18 1.43 -11.85
N LEU A 140 -4.71 2.22 -10.87
CA LEU A 140 -3.96 3.47 -11.06
C LEU A 140 -2.52 3.28 -11.58
N LEU A 141 -2.02 2.05 -11.73
CA LEU A 141 -0.73 1.77 -12.34
C LEU A 141 -0.80 1.59 -13.86
N ARG A 142 -2.00 1.46 -14.42
CA ARG A 142 -2.21 1.34 -15.88
C ARG A 142 -1.77 2.62 -16.58
N ASP A 143 -1.32 2.49 -17.83
CA ASP A 143 -0.77 3.57 -18.66
C ASP A 143 -1.62 4.84 -18.64
N LYS A 144 -2.94 4.70 -18.73
CA LYS A 144 -3.87 5.84 -18.74
C LYS A 144 -3.79 6.71 -17.49
N TYR A 145 -3.25 6.21 -16.38
CA TYR A 145 -3.09 6.95 -15.11
C TYR A 145 -1.63 7.30 -14.79
N GLN A 146 -0.65 6.86 -15.58
CA GLN A 146 0.77 7.07 -15.28
C GLN A 146 1.14 8.56 -15.20
N SER A 147 0.37 9.45 -15.86
CA SER A 147 0.54 10.91 -15.78
C SER A 147 0.39 11.47 -14.36
N LEU A 148 -0.28 10.76 -13.45
CA LEU A 148 -0.36 11.12 -12.03
C LEU A 148 1.01 11.11 -11.33
N TYR A 149 1.98 10.41 -11.91
CA TYR A 149 3.31 10.25 -11.33
C TYR A 149 4.39 11.06 -12.04
N SER A 150 4.09 11.69 -13.18
CA SER A 150 5.09 12.33 -14.05
C SER A 150 5.97 13.35 -13.33
N SER A 151 5.37 14.28 -12.57
CA SER A 151 6.14 15.30 -11.83
C SER A 151 7.09 14.67 -10.80
N MET A 152 6.63 13.65 -10.08
CA MET A 152 7.47 12.92 -9.13
C MET A 152 8.59 12.14 -9.83
N VAL A 153 8.34 11.61 -11.02
CA VAL A 153 9.35 10.91 -11.83
C VAL A 153 10.40 11.89 -12.35
N GLU A 154 9.99 13.06 -12.83
CA GLU A 154 10.90 14.13 -13.30
C GLU A 154 11.79 14.66 -12.17
N ASP A 155 11.24 14.89 -10.98
CA ASP A 155 12.01 15.24 -9.78
C ASP A 155 13.10 14.21 -9.46
N ILE A 156 12.77 12.91 -9.58
CA ILE A 156 13.71 11.83 -9.29
C ILE A 156 14.79 11.78 -10.39
N LYS A 157 14.39 11.82 -11.66
CA LYS A 157 15.34 11.76 -12.79
C LYS A 157 16.28 12.97 -12.83
N SER A 158 15.79 14.17 -12.52
CA SER A 158 16.65 15.37 -12.45
C SER A 158 17.71 15.25 -11.35
N LYS A 159 17.39 14.58 -10.23
CA LYS A 159 18.30 14.40 -9.10
C LYS A 159 19.28 13.23 -9.26
N TYR A 160 18.85 12.11 -9.84
CA TYR A 160 19.63 10.87 -9.88
C TYR A 160 20.02 10.42 -11.29
N GLY A 161 19.59 11.11 -12.35
CA GLY A 161 19.87 10.73 -13.72
C GLY A 161 19.35 9.33 -14.06
N LYS A 162 20.16 8.55 -14.79
CA LYS A 162 19.91 7.12 -15.00
C LYS A 162 20.36 6.34 -13.76
N TYR A 163 19.52 5.43 -13.28
CA TYR A 163 19.84 4.64 -12.11
C TYR A 163 19.27 3.22 -12.13
N ILE A 164 19.98 2.34 -11.42
CA ILE A 164 19.53 1.02 -10.99
C ILE A 164 18.77 1.20 -9.68
N LEU A 165 17.57 0.63 -9.58
CA LEU A 165 16.77 0.64 -8.36
C LEU A 165 16.92 -0.69 -7.63
N ILE A 166 17.31 -0.65 -6.36
CA ILE A 166 17.35 -1.81 -5.47
C ILE A 166 16.23 -1.65 -4.43
N ASN A 167 15.19 -2.47 -4.52
CA ASN A 167 14.14 -2.53 -3.51
C ASN A 167 14.39 -3.72 -2.58
N THR A 168 14.57 -3.46 -1.29
CA THR A 168 14.76 -4.52 -0.28
C THR A 168 13.51 -4.71 0.56
N ASN A 169 13.45 -5.85 1.25
CA ASN A 169 12.35 -6.31 2.08
C ASN A 169 12.84 -7.13 3.27
N PHE A 170 14.04 -6.81 3.79
CA PHE A 170 14.69 -7.54 4.88
C PHE A 170 14.25 -7.01 6.26
N GLY A 171 12.94 -6.74 6.39
CA GLY A 171 12.37 -6.08 7.56
C GLY A 171 12.48 -6.90 8.86
N PHE A 172 12.61 -8.23 8.79
CA PHE A 172 12.86 -9.09 9.94
C PHE A 172 14.35 -9.22 10.23
N GLY A 173 15.19 -9.40 9.20
CA GLY A 173 16.63 -9.60 9.36
C GLY A 173 17.42 -8.31 9.65
N ASN A 174 16.90 -7.15 9.24
CA ASN A 174 17.53 -5.83 9.39
C ASN A 174 16.60 -4.85 10.11
N ASN A 175 15.80 -5.30 11.09
CA ASN A 175 14.78 -4.44 11.71
C ASN A 175 15.39 -3.28 12.52
N LEU A 176 14.85 -2.07 12.37
CA LEU A 176 15.26 -0.87 13.12
C LEU A 176 15.18 -1.02 14.64
N LEU A 177 14.32 -1.91 15.15
CA LEU A 177 14.12 -2.16 16.58
C LEU A 177 14.78 -3.46 17.08
N GLY A 178 15.51 -4.16 16.20
CA GLY A 178 16.24 -5.39 16.53
C GLY A 178 15.40 -6.68 16.56
N ASP A 179 16.09 -7.81 16.62
CA ASP A 179 15.51 -9.16 16.54
C ASP A 179 14.47 -9.43 17.65
N ASP A 180 14.74 -9.03 18.89
CA ASP A 180 13.84 -9.28 20.03
C ASP A 180 12.48 -8.61 19.82
N PHE A 181 12.47 -7.40 19.24
CA PHE A 181 11.25 -6.73 18.85
C PHE A 181 10.51 -7.51 17.77
N VAL A 182 11.21 -7.98 16.73
CA VAL A 182 10.60 -8.77 15.65
C VAL A 182 9.95 -10.03 16.21
N ILE A 183 10.69 -10.81 17.00
CA ILE A 183 10.18 -12.05 17.62
C ILE A 183 8.92 -11.72 18.43
N LYS A 184 9.00 -10.76 19.36
CA LYS A 184 7.86 -10.40 20.21
C LYS A 184 6.63 -9.95 19.42
N ASN A 185 6.80 -9.22 18.31
CA ASN A 185 5.68 -8.69 17.55
C ASN A 185 5.10 -9.67 16.54
N TYR A 186 5.90 -10.59 16.00
CA TYR A 186 5.51 -11.41 14.86
C TYR A 186 5.39 -12.90 15.17
N LEU A 187 5.82 -13.39 16.34
CA LEU A 187 5.76 -14.82 16.70
C LEU A 187 4.36 -15.44 16.53
N ASP A 188 3.30 -14.73 16.92
CA ASP A 188 1.92 -15.22 16.80
C ASP A 188 1.38 -15.19 15.35
N ARG A 189 2.05 -14.44 14.46
CA ARG A 189 1.56 -14.13 13.12
C ARG A 189 2.37 -14.80 12.02
N VAL A 190 3.65 -15.09 12.26
CA VAL A 190 4.60 -15.64 11.31
C VAL A 190 5.22 -16.89 11.94
N PRO A 191 4.84 -18.10 11.48
CA PRO A 191 5.48 -19.34 11.89
C PRO A 191 6.99 -19.27 11.63
N ASN A 192 7.79 -19.94 12.47
CA ASN A 192 9.24 -19.99 12.33
C ASN A 192 9.93 -18.61 12.20
N ILE A 193 9.42 -17.57 12.88
CA ILE A 193 9.95 -16.20 12.76
C ILE A 193 11.49 -16.10 12.95
N LYS A 194 12.09 -16.95 13.78
CA LYS A 194 13.55 -17.01 13.97
C LYS A 194 14.28 -17.46 12.71
N GLU A 195 13.72 -18.42 11.97
CA GLU A 195 14.24 -18.90 10.68
C GLU A 195 14.18 -17.78 9.63
N HIS A 196 13.05 -17.07 9.55
CA HIS A 196 12.91 -15.90 8.69
C HIS A 196 13.93 -14.80 8.99
N ILE A 197 14.21 -14.51 10.28
CA ILE A 197 15.23 -13.52 10.67
C ILE A 197 16.61 -13.93 10.15
N GLN A 198 17.02 -15.20 10.35
CA GLN A 198 18.33 -15.68 9.90
C GLN A 198 18.43 -15.69 8.37
N TYR A 199 17.37 -16.13 7.70
CA TYR A 199 17.26 -16.10 6.25
C TYR A 199 17.44 -14.68 5.71
N GLU A 200 16.67 -13.71 6.20
CA GLU A 200 16.76 -12.32 5.72
C GLU A 200 18.12 -11.68 6.02
N LYS A 201 18.80 -12.04 7.11
CA LYS A 201 20.19 -11.60 7.38
C LYS A 201 21.16 -12.10 6.32
N CYS A 202 21.02 -13.37 5.91
CA CYS A 202 21.81 -13.93 4.82
C CYS A 202 21.55 -13.18 3.51
N GLN A 203 20.28 -12.98 3.16
CA GLN A 203 19.89 -12.29 1.92
C GLN A 203 20.30 -10.82 1.90
N LEU A 204 20.25 -10.12 3.03
CA LEU A 204 20.78 -8.76 3.17
C LEU A 204 22.27 -8.70 2.80
N ASN A 205 23.08 -9.63 3.31
CA ASN A 205 24.51 -9.69 3.00
C ASN A 205 24.73 -9.97 1.51
N HIS A 206 23.99 -10.90 0.92
CA HIS A 206 24.01 -11.14 -0.53
C HIS A 206 23.69 -9.88 -1.34
N PHE A 207 22.72 -9.08 -0.90
CA PHE A 207 22.35 -7.83 -1.55
C PHE A 207 23.44 -6.76 -1.43
N ILE A 208 24.09 -6.66 -0.27
CA ILE A 208 25.22 -5.75 -0.08
C ILE A 208 26.36 -6.10 -1.04
N GLU A 209 26.69 -7.38 -1.20
CA GLU A 209 27.73 -7.81 -2.16
C GLU A 209 27.29 -7.56 -3.61
N LEU A 210 26.04 -7.86 -3.97
CA LEU A 210 25.51 -7.51 -5.29
C LEU A 210 25.63 -6.00 -5.57
N ILE A 211 25.30 -5.14 -4.60
CA ILE A 211 25.40 -3.69 -4.77
C ILE A 211 26.85 -3.28 -5.02
N LYS A 212 27.82 -3.86 -4.31
CA LYS A 212 29.25 -3.61 -4.55
C LYS A 212 29.67 -4.04 -5.95
N ASP A 213 29.24 -5.21 -6.42
CA ASP A 213 29.54 -5.69 -7.77
C ASP A 213 28.98 -4.76 -8.84
N LEU A 214 27.70 -4.36 -8.70
CA LEU A 214 27.06 -3.40 -9.60
C LEU A 214 27.76 -2.04 -9.57
N GLN A 215 28.16 -1.58 -8.39
CA GLN A 215 28.84 -0.30 -8.20
C GLN A 215 30.21 -0.27 -8.87
N ASN A 216 30.96 -1.38 -8.77
CA ASN A 216 32.27 -1.52 -9.41
C ASN A 216 32.17 -1.52 -10.94
N PHE A 217 31.09 -2.08 -11.49
CA PHE A 217 30.93 -2.22 -12.94
C PHE A 217 30.26 -1.01 -13.60
N PHE A 218 29.23 -0.45 -12.99
CA PHE A 218 28.43 0.62 -13.59
C PHE A 218 28.75 2.01 -13.04
N LYS A 219 28.93 2.98 -13.95
CA LYS A 219 29.01 4.41 -13.61
C LYS A 219 27.67 5.04 -13.25
N MET A 220 26.55 4.40 -13.61
CA MET A 220 25.23 4.93 -13.30
C MET A 220 24.95 4.87 -11.79
N ASN A 221 23.99 5.66 -11.33
CA ASN A 221 23.64 5.69 -9.92
C ASN A 221 22.92 4.41 -9.50
N ILE A 222 23.11 3.99 -8.25
CA ILE A 222 22.41 2.86 -7.64
C ILE A 222 21.61 3.43 -6.47
N VAL A 223 20.28 3.37 -6.58
CA VAL A 223 19.38 3.84 -5.54
C VAL A 223 18.87 2.64 -4.78
N ILE A 224 19.19 2.58 -3.49
CA ILE A 224 18.68 1.57 -2.56
C ILE A 224 17.46 2.17 -1.85
N ARG A 225 16.34 1.46 -1.90
CA ARG A 225 15.11 1.78 -1.16
C ARG A 225 14.83 0.68 -0.13
N PRO A 226 15.29 0.87 1.11
CA PRO A 226 14.99 -0.06 2.19
C PRO A 226 13.50 -0.16 2.50
N HIS A 227 13.05 -1.32 2.98
CA HIS A 227 11.70 -1.47 3.51
C HIS A 227 11.52 -0.55 4.74
N PRO A 228 10.31 -0.02 5.01
CA PRO A 228 10.06 0.93 6.10
C PRO A 228 10.54 0.48 7.49
N GLU A 229 10.57 -0.82 7.73
CA GLU A 229 10.97 -1.41 9.03
C GLU A 229 12.47 -1.70 9.11
N GLU A 230 13.22 -1.54 8.02
CA GLU A 230 14.66 -1.78 7.99
C GLU A 230 15.47 -0.63 8.60
N ASP A 231 16.63 -0.98 9.18
CA ASP A 231 17.62 -0.01 9.58
C ASP A 231 18.44 0.47 8.37
N ASN A 232 18.28 1.76 8.06
CA ASN A 232 19.07 2.41 7.01
C ASN A 232 20.56 2.48 7.37
N TYR A 233 20.92 2.48 8.67
CA TYR A 233 22.31 2.59 9.11
C TYR A 233 23.15 1.41 8.59
N THR A 234 22.60 0.20 8.56
CA THR A 234 23.26 -1.00 8.02
C THR A 234 23.75 -0.81 6.59
N TYR A 235 22.98 -0.10 5.76
CA TYR A 235 23.38 0.21 4.38
C TYR A 235 24.39 1.35 4.34
N ILE A 236 24.16 2.41 5.12
CA ILE A 236 25.05 3.58 5.18
C ILE A 236 26.45 3.17 5.60
N GLU A 237 26.59 2.43 6.70
CA GLU A 237 27.87 1.97 7.22
C GLU A 237 28.70 1.21 6.17
N LYS A 238 28.05 0.36 5.38
CA LYS A 238 28.72 -0.53 4.42
C LYS A 238 28.96 0.11 3.04
N LEU A 239 28.16 1.11 2.66
CA LEU A 239 28.08 1.59 1.26
C LEU A 239 28.29 3.10 1.09
N ASN A 240 28.32 3.91 2.16
CA ASN A 240 28.43 5.37 2.07
C ASN A 240 29.77 5.87 1.49
N LYS A 241 30.79 5.00 1.38
CA LYS A 241 32.05 5.30 0.68
C LYS A 241 31.89 5.42 -0.84
N TYR A 242 30.78 4.96 -1.41
CA TYR A 242 30.53 4.97 -2.85
C TYR A 242 29.66 6.16 -3.27
N ASN A 243 30.22 7.09 -4.02
CA ASN A 243 29.56 8.35 -4.40
C ASN A 243 28.33 8.15 -5.32
N ASN A 244 28.25 7.03 -6.05
CA ASN A 244 27.14 6.69 -6.93
C ASN A 244 26.09 5.79 -6.26
N VAL A 245 26.17 5.54 -4.94
CA VAL A 245 25.20 4.72 -4.20
C VAL A 245 24.39 5.60 -3.24
N PHE A 246 23.06 5.54 -3.34
CA PHE A 246 22.15 6.40 -2.59
C PHE A 246 21.13 5.57 -1.81
N ILE A 247 21.08 5.75 -0.48
CA ILE A 247 20.05 5.14 0.38
C ILE A 247 18.88 6.13 0.51
N LYS A 248 17.69 5.78 -0.02
CA LYS A 248 16.52 6.68 -0.08
C LYS A 248 15.22 5.99 0.33
N TYR A 249 14.65 6.44 1.45
CA TYR A 249 13.28 6.11 1.87
C TYR A 249 12.39 7.36 1.76
N GLU A 250 12.04 7.73 0.53
CA GLU A 250 11.25 8.93 0.22
C GLU A 250 10.12 8.61 -0.77
N LYS A 251 8.93 9.17 -0.52
CA LYS A 251 7.74 9.07 -1.39
C LYS A 251 7.27 7.61 -1.63
N SER A 252 6.25 7.43 -2.46
CA SER A 252 5.80 6.12 -2.97
C SER A 252 6.92 5.41 -3.74
N ALA A 253 6.89 4.07 -3.83
CA ALA A 253 7.84 3.31 -4.67
C ALA A 253 7.56 3.52 -6.18
N ILE A 254 6.30 3.80 -6.56
CA ILE A 254 5.85 3.88 -7.96
C ILE A 254 6.67 4.85 -8.81
N PRO A 255 6.91 6.13 -8.41
CA PRO A 255 7.74 7.03 -9.21
C PRO A 255 9.18 6.57 -9.38
N TRP A 256 9.74 5.85 -8.40
CA TRP A 256 11.11 5.33 -8.49
C TRP A 256 11.19 4.17 -9.48
N ILE A 257 10.16 3.32 -9.53
CA ILE A 257 10.06 2.22 -10.49
C ILE A 257 9.87 2.74 -11.92
N LEU A 258 8.99 3.72 -12.11
CA LEU A 258 8.82 4.39 -13.41
C LEU A 258 10.12 5.05 -13.89
N GLY A 259 10.84 5.68 -12.96
CA GLY A 259 12.06 6.44 -13.25
C GLY A 259 13.33 5.61 -13.50
N CYS A 260 13.39 4.35 -13.05
CA CYS A 260 14.61 3.55 -13.13
C CYS A 260 14.83 2.91 -14.50
N GLU A 261 16.10 2.59 -14.81
CA GLU A 261 16.45 1.73 -15.95
C GLU A 261 16.05 0.29 -15.66
N VAL A 262 16.39 -0.21 -14.47
CA VAL A 262 16.11 -1.58 -14.04
C VAL A 262 15.85 -1.61 -12.54
N MET A 263 14.93 -2.49 -12.12
CA MET A 263 14.65 -2.74 -10.71
C MET A 263 15.11 -4.14 -10.32
N ILE A 264 15.90 -4.23 -9.25
CA ILE A 264 16.37 -5.47 -8.66
C ILE A 264 15.76 -5.62 -7.26
N HIS A 265 15.31 -6.82 -6.90
CA HIS A 265 14.66 -7.10 -5.62
C HIS A 265 14.86 -8.55 -5.15
N HIS A 266 14.53 -8.84 -3.89
CA HIS A 266 14.47 -10.20 -3.36
C HIS A 266 13.03 -10.57 -2.98
N SER A 267 12.24 -11.09 -3.92
CA SER A 267 10.84 -11.47 -3.64
C SER A 267 9.93 -10.37 -3.06
N CYS A 268 10.31 -9.09 -3.19
CA CYS A 268 9.51 -7.95 -2.76
C CYS A 268 8.21 -7.77 -3.58
N THR A 269 7.12 -7.39 -2.92
CA THR A 269 5.82 -7.09 -3.55
C THR A 269 5.88 -6.01 -4.63
N THR A 270 6.87 -5.11 -4.56
CA THR A 270 7.10 -4.06 -5.58
C THR A 270 7.41 -4.63 -6.98
N ALA A 271 7.80 -5.91 -7.09
CA ALA A 271 7.93 -6.60 -8.38
C ALA A 271 6.62 -6.65 -9.16
N LEU A 272 5.49 -6.83 -8.46
CA LEU A 272 4.17 -6.79 -9.09
C LEU A 272 3.85 -5.42 -9.64
N GLU A 273 4.12 -4.39 -8.84
CA GLU A 273 3.92 -2.99 -9.25
C GLU A 273 4.81 -2.66 -10.45
N ALA A 274 6.05 -3.15 -10.49
CA ALA A 274 6.92 -3.00 -11.65
C ALA A 274 6.36 -3.65 -12.92
N VAL A 275 5.88 -4.89 -12.85
CA VAL A 275 5.25 -5.54 -14.02
C VAL A 275 3.96 -4.83 -14.45
N MET A 276 3.17 -4.33 -13.49
CA MET A 276 1.96 -3.53 -13.77
C MET A 276 2.29 -2.18 -14.44
N LEU A 277 3.49 -1.63 -14.21
CA LEU A 277 4.04 -0.43 -14.84
C LEU A 277 4.87 -0.75 -16.10
N GLU A 278 4.72 -1.96 -16.65
CA GLU A 278 5.41 -2.43 -17.85
C GLU A 278 6.95 -2.44 -17.73
N LYS A 279 7.46 -2.57 -16.51
CA LYS A 279 8.88 -2.79 -16.23
C LYS A 279 9.15 -4.27 -15.98
N THR A 280 10.33 -4.73 -16.40
CA THR A 280 10.79 -6.10 -16.14
C THR A 280 11.63 -6.13 -14.86
N PRO A 281 11.08 -6.62 -13.73
CA PRO A 281 11.86 -6.77 -12.50
C PRO A 281 12.87 -7.91 -12.60
N ILE A 282 13.99 -7.74 -11.92
CA ILE A 282 15.02 -8.76 -11.73
C ILE A 282 15.00 -9.19 -10.26
N SER A 283 14.84 -10.49 -10.01
CA SER A 283 15.03 -11.04 -8.69
C SER A 283 16.41 -11.67 -8.53
N TYR A 284 17.16 -11.18 -7.54
CA TYR A 284 18.38 -11.83 -7.11
C TYR A 284 18.05 -12.91 -6.08
N ILE A 285 18.34 -14.17 -6.44
CA ILE A 285 17.86 -15.38 -5.76
C ILE A 285 19.01 -16.27 -5.28
N LYS A 286 20.17 -15.67 -4.96
CA LYS A 286 21.27 -16.42 -4.33
C LYS A 286 20.77 -17.00 -3.00
N ASP A 287 21.01 -18.30 -2.81
CA ASP A 287 20.62 -19.11 -1.65
C ASP A 287 19.16 -18.92 -1.22
N VAL A 288 18.25 -18.88 -2.20
CA VAL A 288 16.83 -18.68 -1.96
C VAL A 288 16.17 -19.91 -1.30
N ASP A 289 15.34 -19.66 -0.29
CA ASP A 289 14.38 -20.64 0.23
C ASP A 289 12.96 -20.17 -0.09
N GLU A 290 12.33 -20.80 -1.08
CA GLU A 290 11.00 -20.45 -1.56
C GLU A 290 9.89 -20.67 -0.52
N LYS A 291 10.14 -21.42 0.57
CA LYS A 291 9.15 -21.63 1.65
C LYS A 291 9.00 -20.40 2.54
N LEU A 292 10.03 -19.55 2.61
CA LEU A 292 10.09 -18.41 3.53
C LEU A 292 9.65 -17.09 2.88
N ILE A 293 9.24 -17.11 1.61
CA ILE A 293 8.95 -15.91 0.83
C ILE A 293 7.69 -16.06 -0.05
N PRO A 294 7.01 -14.95 -0.39
CA PRO A 294 5.90 -15.00 -1.33
C PRO A 294 6.36 -15.41 -2.74
N TRP A 295 5.66 -16.36 -3.36
CA TRP A 295 6.11 -16.95 -4.64
C TRP A 295 5.85 -16.06 -5.86
N ILE A 296 4.79 -15.24 -5.84
CA ILE A 296 4.37 -14.43 -7.01
C ILE A 296 5.47 -13.46 -7.46
N PRO A 297 6.07 -12.64 -6.56
CA PRO A 297 7.17 -11.76 -6.92
C PRO A 297 8.35 -12.47 -7.61
N LEU A 298 8.67 -13.70 -7.23
CA LEU A 298 9.71 -14.47 -7.91
C LEU A 298 9.26 -14.96 -9.29
N LYS A 299 8.01 -15.41 -9.41
CA LYS A 299 7.47 -16.01 -10.64
C LYS A 299 7.41 -15.02 -11.80
N ILE A 300 7.16 -13.74 -11.51
CA ILE A 300 6.99 -12.69 -12.52
C ILE A 300 8.29 -11.99 -12.93
N SER A 301 9.40 -12.28 -12.23
CA SER A 301 10.69 -11.63 -12.41
C SER A 301 11.69 -12.52 -13.16
N LEU A 302 12.69 -11.89 -13.78
CA LEU A 302 13.88 -12.60 -14.24
C LEU A 302 14.71 -13.01 -13.03
N LYS A 303 15.15 -14.26 -12.95
CA LYS A 303 15.81 -14.81 -11.76
C LYS A 303 17.28 -15.09 -12.03
N PHE A 304 18.16 -14.58 -11.16
CA PHE A 304 19.60 -14.84 -11.24
C PHE A 304 20.18 -15.08 -9.85
N SER A 305 21.15 -16.00 -9.74
CA SER A 305 21.88 -16.27 -8.49
C SER A 305 23.31 -15.70 -8.50
N LYS A 306 23.80 -15.24 -9.66
CA LYS A 306 25.13 -14.64 -9.84
C LYS A 306 25.02 -13.18 -10.25
N SER A 307 25.82 -12.32 -9.63
CA SER A 307 25.87 -10.89 -9.95
C SER A 307 26.33 -10.62 -11.39
N LEU A 308 27.28 -11.41 -11.90
CA LEU A 308 27.79 -11.31 -13.28
C LEU A 308 26.69 -11.47 -14.33
N GLU A 309 25.73 -12.37 -14.13
CA GLU A 309 24.62 -12.58 -15.07
C GLU A 309 23.67 -11.37 -15.11
N ILE A 310 23.45 -10.73 -13.95
CA ILE A 310 22.69 -9.49 -13.85
C ILE A 310 23.43 -8.35 -14.56
N ILE A 311 24.74 -8.24 -14.33
CA ILE A 311 25.60 -7.25 -14.98
C ILE A 311 25.54 -7.39 -16.50
N GLU A 312 25.72 -8.61 -17.02
CA GLU A 312 25.67 -8.88 -18.47
C GLU A 312 24.29 -8.52 -19.06
N LEU A 313 23.21 -8.84 -18.35
CA LEU A 313 21.85 -8.51 -18.79
C LEU A 313 21.65 -6.99 -18.90
N ILE A 314 22.13 -6.23 -17.91
CA ILE A 314 22.00 -4.76 -17.86
C ILE A 314 22.87 -4.12 -18.94
N GLU A 315 24.13 -4.54 -19.07
CA GLU A 315 25.08 -4.03 -20.06
C GLU A 315 24.56 -4.23 -21.49
N LYS A 316 24.05 -5.43 -21.80
CA LYS A 316 23.52 -5.75 -23.13
C LYS A 316 22.12 -5.16 -23.38
N GLY A 317 21.52 -4.46 -22.41
CA GLY A 317 20.18 -3.88 -22.53
C GLY A 317 19.06 -4.90 -22.72
N LYS A 318 19.34 -6.20 -22.51
CA LYS A 318 18.43 -7.31 -22.83
C LYS A 318 17.13 -7.26 -22.01
N TYR A 319 17.15 -6.63 -20.84
CA TYR A 319 15.96 -6.43 -20.00
C TYR A 319 14.85 -5.62 -20.69
N LYS A 320 15.18 -4.75 -21.67
CA LYS A 320 14.19 -3.95 -22.42
C LYS A 320 13.39 -4.78 -23.43
N ASN A 321 13.95 -5.91 -23.88
CA ASN A 321 13.33 -6.78 -24.89
C ASN A 321 12.48 -7.89 -24.26
N VAL A 322 12.44 -7.97 -22.92
CA VAL A 322 11.58 -8.91 -22.22
C VAL A 322 10.20 -8.29 -22.10
N ASN A 323 9.37 -8.49 -23.12
CA ASN A 323 7.95 -8.18 -23.02
C ASN A 323 7.33 -8.95 -21.86
N SER A 324 6.28 -8.38 -21.24
CA SER A 324 5.50 -9.12 -20.24
C SER A 324 5.10 -10.48 -20.83
N THR A 325 5.55 -11.56 -20.17
CA THR A 325 5.29 -12.90 -20.68
C THR A 325 3.79 -13.17 -20.63
N LYS A 326 3.27 -14.07 -21.49
CA LYS A 326 1.89 -14.56 -21.41
C LYS A 326 1.53 -15.02 -19.98
N ASN A 327 2.51 -15.59 -19.28
CA ASN A 327 2.40 -16.01 -17.88
C ASN A 327 2.22 -14.82 -16.91
N ASN A 328 2.98 -13.72 -17.07
CA ASN A 328 2.81 -12.52 -16.25
C ASN A 328 1.41 -11.92 -16.41
N ARG A 329 0.92 -11.81 -17.65
CA ARG A 329 -0.43 -11.31 -17.93
C ARG A 329 -1.50 -12.18 -17.28
N GLN A 330 -1.34 -13.50 -17.31
CA GLN A 330 -2.26 -14.43 -16.64
C GLN A 330 -2.24 -14.25 -15.13
N ILE A 331 -1.07 -14.11 -14.50
CA ILE A 331 -0.97 -13.84 -13.05
C ILE A 331 -1.67 -12.52 -12.68
N LEU A 332 -1.43 -11.44 -13.44
CA LEU A 332 -2.10 -10.16 -13.21
C LEU A 332 -3.62 -10.23 -13.37
N SER A 333 -4.11 -11.07 -14.28
CA SER A 333 -5.55 -11.32 -14.43
C SER A 333 -6.13 -12.14 -13.27
N ASP A 334 -5.54 -13.30 -12.99
CA ASP A 334 -6.07 -14.30 -12.07
C ASP A 334 -5.98 -13.89 -10.59
N TYR A 335 -4.91 -13.20 -10.20
CA TYR A 335 -4.65 -12.83 -8.80
C TYR A 335 -4.98 -11.36 -8.50
N PHE A 336 -5.03 -10.49 -9.50
CA PHE A 336 -5.17 -9.04 -9.31
C PHE A 336 -6.28 -8.39 -10.14
N SER A 337 -6.92 -9.14 -11.05
CA SER A 337 -7.96 -8.61 -11.95
C SER A 337 -7.55 -7.28 -12.57
N PHE A 338 -6.26 -7.15 -12.89
CA PHE A 338 -5.60 -5.88 -13.18
C PHE A 338 -6.19 -5.14 -14.38
N PHE A 339 -6.76 -5.89 -15.32
CA PHE A 339 -7.36 -5.35 -16.53
C PHE A 339 -8.83 -4.93 -16.37
N ASN A 340 -9.44 -5.15 -15.21
CA ASN A 340 -10.83 -4.77 -14.95
C ASN A 340 -10.98 -3.25 -14.79
N ASN A 341 -12.24 -2.79 -14.82
CA ASN A 341 -12.59 -1.43 -14.42
C ASN A 341 -12.91 -1.39 -12.93
N THR A 342 -11.87 -1.60 -12.10
CA THR A 342 -12.02 -1.88 -10.67
C THR A 342 -12.84 -0.83 -9.92
N THR A 343 -12.47 0.44 -10.03
CA THR A 343 -13.08 1.51 -9.23
C THR A 343 -14.57 1.67 -9.56
N ASP A 344 -14.92 1.60 -10.85
CA ASP A 344 -16.31 1.71 -11.28
C ASP A 344 -17.15 0.52 -10.80
N GLN A 345 -16.62 -0.72 -10.91
CA GLN A 345 -17.30 -1.91 -10.38
C GLN A 345 -17.55 -1.82 -8.86
N ILE A 346 -16.55 -1.36 -8.09
CA ILE A 346 -16.71 -1.19 -6.63
C ILE A 346 -17.81 -0.17 -6.33
N ILE A 347 -17.82 0.95 -7.05
CA ILE A 347 -18.82 2.01 -6.85
C ILE A 347 -20.21 1.52 -7.22
N GLU A 348 -20.37 0.79 -8.31
CA GLU A 348 -21.66 0.23 -8.74
C GLU A 348 -22.24 -0.73 -7.69
N GLU A 349 -21.45 -1.68 -7.19
CA GLU A 349 -21.92 -2.62 -6.17
C GLU A 349 -22.21 -1.94 -4.82
N CYS A 350 -21.41 -0.95 -4.46
CA CYS A 350 -21.67 -0.12 -3.29
C CYS A 350 -22.97 0.70 -3.45
N ASP A 351 -23.15 1.35 -4.58
CA ASP A 351 -24.33 2.19 -4.89
C ASP A 351 -25.62 1.36 -4.90
N LYS A 352 -25.59 0.15 -5.47
CA LYS A 352 -26.70 -0.81 -5.40
C LYS A 352 -27.09 -1.10 -3.96
N LEU A 353 -26.11 -1.41 -3.10
CA LEU A 353 -26.37 -1.66 -1.68
C LEU A 353 -26.91 -0.41 -0.96
N PHE A 354 -26.32 0.76 -1.20
CA PHE A 354 -26.70 2.00 -0.52
C PHE A 354 -28.14 2.42 -0.85
N LYS A 355 -28.59 2.21 -2.09
CA LYS A 355 -29.98 2.48 -2.51
C LYS A 355 -31.04 1.61 -1.81
N THR A 356 -30.66 0.45 -1.28
CA THR A 356 -31.57 -0.39 -0.49
C THR A 356 -31.75 0.08 0.95
N LYS A 357 -30.99 1.10 1.38
CA LYS A 357 -31.01 1.59 2.76
C LYS A 357 -31.81 2.89 2.85
N ASP A 358 -32.69 2.96 3.85
CA ASP A 358 -33.40 4.18 4.18
C ASP A 358 -32.47 5.17 4.90
N TYR A 359 -31.87 6.07 4.12
CA TYR A 359 -30.92 7.04 4.64
C TYR A 359 -31.62 8.31 5.15
N GLN A 360 -31.67 8.46 6.46
CA GLN A 360 -32.15 9.69 7.09
C GLN A 360 -31.13 10.83 6.90
N ASN A 361 -31.51 11.81 6.09
CA ASN A 361 -30.69 12.95 5.72
C ASN A 361 -30.68 14.04 6.82
N HIS A 362 -30.24 13.71 8.03
CA HIS A 362 -30.06 14.72 9.08
C HIS A 362 -28.70 15.40 8.94
N GLN A 363 -28.68 16.75 8.92
CA GLN A 363 -27.48 17.57 8.87
C GLN A 363 -26.53 17.24 10.05
N GLN A 364 -25.46 16.48 9.77
CA GLN A 364 -24.42 16.07 10.73
C GLN A 364 -23.38 17.17 11.04
N LEU A 365 -23.63 18.41 10.59
CA LEU A 365 -22.66 19.52 10.60
C LEU A 365 -22.17 19.88 12.01
N ARG A 366 -23.06 19.88 13.03
CA ARG A 366 -22.73 20.31 14.40
C ARG A 366 -21.70 19.39 15.09
N GLY A 367 -21.85 18.07 14.96
CA GLY A 367 -20.94 17.10 15.58
C GLY A 367 -19.53 17.12 14.98
N LEU A 368 -19.45 17.25 13.66
CA LEU A 368 -18.18 17.35 12.94
C LEU A 368 -17.47 18.69 13.19
N LEU A 369 -18.22 19.80 13.30
CA LEU A 369 -17.66 21.10 13.68
C LEU A 369 -17.08 21.06 15.10
N TYR A 370 -17.82 20.49 16.06
CA TYR A 370 -17.31 20.28 17.41
C TYR A 370 -16.04 19.42 17.41
N TYR A 371 -16.00 18.34 16.63
CA TYR A 371 -14.80 17.52 16.49
C TYR A 371 -13.62 18.28 15.87
N SER A 372 -13.86 19.10 14.84
CA SER A 372 -12.83 19.93 14.22
C SER A 372 -12.20 20.88 15.24
N ILE A 373 -13.03 21.62 15.98
CA ILE A 373 -12.58 22.55 17.02
C ILE A 373 -11.80 21.81 18.11
N LYS A 374 -12.36 20.70 18.63
CA LYS A 374 -11.74 19.88 19.68
C LYS A 374 -10.42 19.24 19.25
N SER A 375 -10.32 18.80 18.00
CA SER A 375 -9.10 18.15 17.50
C SER A 375 -7.98 19.18 17.27
N LYS A 376 -8.32 20.36 16.73
CA LYS A 376 -7.38 21.48 16.58
C LYS A 376 -6.87 21.98 17.94
N SER A 377 -7.75 22.13 18.94
CA SER A 377 -7.33 22.58 20.28
C SER A 377 -6.41 21.57 20.97
N LYS A 378 -6.67 20.25 20.83
CA LYS A 378 -5.76 19.22 21.35
C LYS A 378 -4.35 19.27 20.75
N VAL A 379 -4.21 19.60 19.46
CA VAL A 379 -2.89 19.74 18.82
C VAL A 379 -2.14 20.93 19.40
N ILE A 380 -2.81 22.06 19.60
CA ILE A 380 -2.23 23.26 20.22
C ILE A 380 -1.75 22.94 21.65
N ILE A 381 -2.61 22.32 22.47
CA ILE A 381 -2.26 21.90 23.83
C ILE A 381 -1.07 20.93 23.82
N LYS A 382 -1.06 19.94 22.93
CA LYS A 382 0.05 18.98 22.84
C LYS A 382 1.36 19.64 22.41
N ARG A 383 1.32 20.64 21.51
CA ARG A 383 2.52 21.42 21.12
C ARG A 383 3.05 22.20 22.33
N LEU A 384 2.18 22.86 23.10
CA LEU A 384 2.55 23.58 24.33
C LEU A 384 3.15 22.63 25.39
N LEU A 385 2.52 21.47 25.61
CA LEU A 385 3.01 20.46 26.56
C LEU A 385 4.30 19.77 26.09
N LYS A 386 4.58 19.69 24.79
CA LYS A 386 5.82 19.14 24.24
C LYS A 386 7.03 20.04 24.51
N TYR A 387 6.84 21.35 24.64
CA TYR A 387 7.88 22.25 25.16
C TYR A 387 8.19 21.97 26.64
N LEU A 388 7.23 21.42 27.39
CA LEU A 388 7.37 21.10 28.81
C LEU A 388 7.86 19.66 29.07
N TYR A 389 7.62 18.72 28.16
CA TYR A 389 8.01 17.31 28.32
C TYR A 389 8.67 16.73 27.05
N LYS A 390 9.88 16.19 27.20
CA LYS A 390 10.56 15.36 26.19
C LYS A 390 9.80 14.03 26.01
N SER A 391 8.78 14.02 25.17
CA SER A 391 8.06 12.78 24.83
C SER A 391 8.78 12.00 23.74
N ASN A 392 8.95 10.69 23.94
CA ASN A 392 9.41 9.75 22.90
C ASN A 392 8.38 9.70 21.75
N ASP A 393 8.70 10.33 20.61
CA ASP A 393 7.89 10.22 19.41
C ASP A 393 8.01 8.80 18.83
N ASN A 394 6.86 8.20 18.51
CA ASN A 394 6.81 6.89 17.85
C ASN A 394 7.29 7.03 16.39
N LYS A 395 8.61 6.89 16.18
CA LYS A 395 9.34 7.08 14.91
C LYS A 395 8.70 6.32 13.75
N LEU A 396 8.29 5.07 13.97
CA LEU A 396 7.62 4.23 12.96
C LEU A 396 6.26 4.81 12.54
N GLY A 397 5.45 5.24 13.50
CA GLY A 397 4.15 5.87 13.22
C GLY A 397 4.29 7.18 12.44
N SER A 398 5.37 7.94 12.65
CA SER A 398 5.65 9.15 11.88
C SER A 398 6.06 8.85 10.43
N GLN A 399 6.83 7.78 10.20
CA GLN A 399 7.23 7.34 8.86
C GLN A 399 6.02 6.85 8.05
N LYS A 400 5.12 6.06 8.65
CA LYS A 400 3.91 5.56 7.97
C LYS A 400 2.95 6.68 7.54
N ARG A 401 2.96 7.83 8.23
CA ARG A 401 2.14 9.01 7.87
C ARG A 401 2.72 9.86 6.74
N LYS A 402 3.97 9.66 6.31
CA LYS A 402 4.53 10.41 5.18
C LYS A 402 3.67 10.20 3.93
N GLY A 403 3.46 11.27 3.16
CA GLY A 403 2.60 11.27 1.98
C GLY A 403 1.10 11.36 2.29
N PHE A 404 0.73 11.73 3.52
CA PHE A 404 -0.65 12.03 3.89
C PHE A 404 -0.72 13.35 4.66
N ASP A 405 -0.85 14.43 3.90
CA ASP A 405 -0.98 15.80 4.36
C ASP A 405 -1.76 16.63 3.34
N ILE A 406 -2.16 17.84 3.73
CA ILE A 406 -3.01 18.71 2.89
C ILE A 406 -2.34 19.11 1.57
N ASN A 407 -1.02 19.31 1.54
CA ASN A 407 -0.32 19.72 0.32
C ASN A 407 -0.29 18.55 -0.66
N THR A 408 0.05 17.35 -0.17
CA THR A 408 -0.01 16.12 -0.96
C THR A 408 -1.41 15.89 -1.53
N ILE A 409 -2.46 16.04 -0.71
CA ILE A 409 -3.85 15.85 -1.15
C ILE A 409 -4.29 16.89 -2.19
N ASN A 410 -3.96 18.17 -1.99
CA ASN A 410 -4.32 19.23 -2.93
C ASN A 410 -3.61 19.05 -4.27
N ASN A 411 -2.32 18.68 -4.25
CA ASN A 411 -1.56 18.39 -5.47
C ASN A 411 -2.14 17.19 -6.22
N LEU A 412 -2.51 16.12 -5.51
CA LEU A 412 -3.17 14.96 -6.12
C LEU A 412 -4.54 15.31 -6.71
N LEU A 413 -5.36 16.09 -5.99
CA LEU A 413 -6.64 16.55 -6.52
C LEU A 413 -6.46 17.39 -7.79
N TYR A 414 -5.45 18.27 -7.80
CA TYR A 414 -5.10 19.05 -8.97
C TYR A 414 -4.73 18.17 -10.16
N GLU A 415 -3.83 17.19 -9.98
CA GLU A 415 -3.43 16.27 -11.05
C GLU A 415 -4.61 15.41 -11.54
N LEU A 416 -5.47 14.91 -10.64
CA LEU A 416 -6.67 14.17 -11.01
C LEU A 416 -7.62 15.00 -11.89
N LYS A 417 -7.82 16.29 -11.57
CA LYS A 417 -8.67 17.21 -12.35
C LYS A 417 -8.02 17.60 -13.68
N LYS A 418 -6.73 17.92 -13.66
CA LYS A 418 -5.94 18.32 -14.83
C LYS A 418 -5.97 17.22 -15.90
N ASN A 419 -5.83 15.98 -15.49
CA ASN A 419 -5.86 14.81 -16.37
C ASN A 419 -7.29 14.32 -16.68
N LYS A 420 -8.34 15.03 -16.23
CA LYS A 420 -9.76 14.67 -16.43
C LYS A 420 -10.13 13.28 -15.90
N PHE A 421 -9.42 12.78 -14.88
CA PHE A 421 -9.79 11.53 -14.23
C PHE A 421 -10.97 11.70 -13.28
N ILE A 422 -11.22 12.93 -12.81
CA ILE A 422 -12.35 13.29 -11.97
C ILE A 422 -13.00 14.60 -12.41
N ASP A 423 -14.24 14.84 -11.98
CA ASP A 423 -14.97 16.09 -12.20
C ASP A 423 -14.26 17.31 -11.58
N ARG A 424 -14.37 18.47 -12.26
CA ARG A 424 -13.69 19.71 -11.85
C ARG A 424 -14.27 20.35 -10.59
N ASP A 425 -15.53 20.09 -10.29
CA ASP A 425 -16.26 20.67 -9.17
C ASP A 425 -16.08 19.89 -7.85
N ILE A 426 -15.42 18.74 -7.86
CA ILE A 426 -15.05 18.01 -6.63
C ILE A 426 -14.21 18.89 -5.72
N LYS A 427 -14.59 18.98 -4.45
CA LYS A 427 -13.95 19.80 -3.41
C LYS A 427 -13.39 18.93 -2.29
N ILE A 428 -12.33 19.45 -1.68
CA ILE A 428 -11.75 18.90 -0.45
C ILE A 428 -11.76 19.98 0.62
N ASN A 429 -12.22 19.62 1.82
CA ASN A 429 -12.14 20.46 3.00
C ASN A 429 -11.37 19.75 4.12
N ALA A 430 -10.34 20.40 4.67
CA ALA A 430 -9.60 19.88 5.81
C ALA A 430 -10.40 20.08 7.11
N ILE A 431 -10.84 18.98 7.73
CA ILE A 431 -11.46 19.02 9.06
C ILE A 431 -10.37 19.28 10.11
N ASN A 432 -9.21 18.66 9.94
CA ASN A 432 -7.96 18.93 10.64
C ASN A 432 -6.77 18.49 9.76
N GLU A 433 -5.55 18.51 10.31
CA GLU A 433 -4.30 18.19 9.59
C GLU A 433 -4.27 16.76 9.00
N LEU A 434 -5.10 15.83 9.48
CA LEU A 434 -5.05 14.40 9.14
C LEU A 434 -6.45 13.80 8.88
N LEU A 435 -7.43 14.64 8.55
CA LEU A 435 -8.79 14.25 8.20
C LEU A 435 -9.40 15.24 7.22
N PHE A 436 -9.82 14.72 6.07
CA PHE A 436 -10.28 15.49 4.92
C PHE A 436 -11.66 15.01 4.48
N LYS A 437 -12.55 15.95 4.18
CA LYS A 437 -13.87 15.72 3.60
C LYS A 437 -13.80 15.93 2.09
N VAL A 438 -14.20 14.93 1.31
CA VAL A 438 -14.30 14.98 -0.15
C VAL A 438 -15.78 14.95 -0.55
N TYR A 439 -16.20 15.87 -1.41
CA TYR A 439 -17.59 16.05 -1.82
C TYR A 439 -17.65 16.82 -3.15
N LYS A 440 -18.82 16.86 -3.78
CA LYS A 440 -19.13 17.70 -4.96
C LYS A 440 -19.79 19.00 -4.49
#